data_AF-A0ABD5SQV9-F1
#
_entry.id   AF-A0ABD5SQV9-F1
#
_cell.length_a   1.000
_cell.length_b   1.000
_cell.length_c   1.000
_cell.angle_alpha   90.00
_cell.angle_beta   90.00
_cell.angle_gamma   90.00
#
_symmetry.space_group_name_H-M   'P 1'
#
loop_
_entity.id
_entity.type
_entity.pdbx_description
1 polymer ?
#
loop_
_entity_poly.entity_id
_entity_poly.type
_entity_poly.pdbx_seq_one_letter_code
_entity_poly.pdbx_strand_id
1 'polypeptide(L)'
;AWPALEDLIRGDLDSLLAQLETYVVDDSRVHAHLELEDGVCRRAQLVEEPSARDVGFELEAPYETWKDLLEGADVIESVMSNEMALDGSVTRVIHYGDAAAAMGDVAGETDARYLF
;
A
#
# COMPACT_ATOMS: atom_id res chain seq x y z
N ALA A 1 -14.37 16.03 -19.29
CA ALA A 1 -13.28 16.88 -18.74
C ALA A 1 -13.76 17.41 -17.41
N TRP A 2 -12.96 17.29 -16.35
CA TRP A 2 -13.34 17.57 -14.95
C TRP A 2 -12.57 18.82 -14.48
N PRO A 3 -13.11 20.04 -14.67
CA PRO A 3 -12.33 21.27 -14.54
C PRO A 3 -11.89 21.57 -13.10
N ALA A 4 -12.63 21.07 -12.11
CA ALA A 4 -12.29 21.20 -10.69
C ALA A 4 -11.06 20.34 -10.30
N LEU A 5 -10.80 19.25 -11.02
CA LEU A 5 -9.60 18.43 -10.85
C LEU A 5 -8.36 19.16 -11.43
N GLU A 6 -8.55 19.84 -12.56
CA GLU A 6 -7.46 20.54 -13.28
C GLU A 6 -6.88 21.74 -12.51
N ASP A 7 -7.66 22.43 -11.67
CA ASP A 7 -7.15 23.53 -10.84
C ASP A 7 -6.46 23.05 -9.55
N LEU A 8 -6.86 21.90 -9.01
CA LEU A 8 -6.30 21.32 -7.78
C LEU A 8 -5.03 20.49 -8.02
N ILE A 9 -4.80 20.03 -9.25
CA ILE A 9 -3.76 19.04 -9.58
C ILE A 9 -2.81 19.57 -10.68
N ARG A 10 -2.91 20.84 -11.12
CA ARG A 10 -2.18 21.36 -12.29
C ARG A 10 -0.64 21.19 -12.27
N GLY A 11 -0.03 20.99 -11.09
CA GLY A 11 1.39 20.66 -10.96
C GLY A 11 1.69 19.17 -10.81
N ASP A 12 0.75 18.41 -10.24
CA ASP A 12 0.96 17.00 -9.88
C ASP A 12 0.32 16.02 -10.87
N LEU A 13 -0.61 16.46 -11.72
CA LEU A 13 -1.43 15.54 -12.53
C LEU A 13 -0.57 14.81 -13.55
N ASP A 14 0.29 15.53 -14.26
CA ASP A 14 1.21 14.92 -15.24
C ASP A 14 2.17 13.95 -14.53
N SER A 15 2.61 14.28 -13.31
CA SER A 15 3.46 13.39 -12.50
C SER A 15 2.71 12.15 -12.03
N LEU A 16 1.46 12.29 -11.58
CA LEU A 16 0.60 11.21 -11.12
C LEU A 16 0.21 10.30 -12.30
N LEU A 17 -0.11 10.87 -13.46
CA LEU A 17 -0.39 10.11 -14.68
C LEU A 17 0.85 9.35 -15.14
N ALA A 18 2.03 9.97 -15.13
CA ALA A 18 3.27 9.27 -15.45
C ALA A 18 3.59 8.14 -14.45
N GLN A 19 3.30 8.33 -13.16
CA GLN A 19 3.43 7.28 -12.14
C GLN A 19 2.44 6.14 -12.40
N LEU A 20 1.18 6.45 -12.75
CA LEU A 20 0.19 5.43 -13.11
C LEU A 20 0.65 4.63 -14.34
N GLU A 21 1.11 5.30 -15.40
CA GLU A 21 1.62 4.64 -16.60
C GLU A 21 2.85 3.76 -16.33
N THR A 22 3.68 4.13 -15.36
CA THR A 22 4.91 3.40 -15.03
C THR A 22 4.66 2.22 -14.10
N TYR A 23 3.81 2.40 -13.08
CA TYR A 23 3.70 1.47 -11.95
C TYR A 23 2.39 0.69 -11.90
N VAL A 24 1.41 1.02 -12.74
CA VAL A 24 0.20 0.19 -12.89
C VAL A 24 0.51 -0.94 -13.87
N VAL A 25 0.50 -2.15 -13.34
CA VAL A 25 0.70 -3.42 -14.03
C VAL A 25 -0.66 -4.08 -14.25
N ASP A 26 -0.79 -4.88 -15.30
CA ASP A 26 -2.02 -5.62 -15.63
C ASP A 26 -3.29 -4.73 -15.59
N ASP A 27 -3.14 -3.47 -16.04
CA ASP A 27 -4.17 -2.43 -16.09
C ASP A 27 -4.86 -2.09 -14.74
N SER A 28 -4.38 -2.61 -13.60
CA SER A 28 -5.10 -2.47 -12.32
C SER A 28 -4.30 -2.67 -11.04
N ARG A 29 -3.05 -3.13 -11.09
CA ARG A 29 -2.26 -3.49 -9.91
C ARG A 29 -1.06 -2.55 -9.74
N VAL A 30 -0.85 -2.08 -8.53
CA VAL A 30 0.35 -1.29 -8.16
C VAL A 30 1.11 -2.07 -7.11
N HIS A 31 2.43 -2.12 -7.24
CA HIS A 31 3.30 -2.78 -6.27
C HIS A 31 4.17 -1.75 -5.54
N ALA A 32 4.21 -1.89 -4.21
CA ALA A 32 5.10 -1.12 -3.36
C ALA A 32 6.02 -2.08 -2.59
N HIS A 33 7.29 -1.71 -2.47
CA HIS A 33 8.28 -2.47 -1.71
C HIS A 33 8.74 -1.66 -0.50
N LEU A 34 8.61 -2.26 0.68
CA LEU A 34 9.07 -1.72 1.96
C LEU A 34 10.23 -2.58 2.49
N GLU A 35 11.41 -1.97 2.65
CA GLU A 35 12.58 -2.60 3.25
C GLU A 35 12.59 -2.29 4.74
N LEU A 36 12.14 -3.24 5.56
CA LEU A 36 12.06 -3.12 7.01
C LEU A 36 13.17 -3.94 7.67
N GLU A 37 13.98 -3.31 8.51
CA GLU A 37 15.04 -3.98 9.28
C GLU A 37 15.11 -3.39 10.68
N ASP A 38 15.07 -4.25 11.71
CA ASP A 38 15.11 -3.88 13.13
C ASP A 38 14.11 -2.76 13.52
N GLY A 39 12.90 -2.82 12.95
CA GLY A 39 11.83 -1.85 13.20
C GLY A 39 11.98 -0.52 12.45
N VAL A 40 12.95 -0.42 11.52
CA VAL A 40 13.19 0.79 10.73
C VAL A 40 12.83 0.54 9.26
N CYS A 41 12.05 1.45 8.66
CA CYS A 41 11.86 1.50 7.22
C CYS A 41 13.08 2.16 6.56
N ARG A 42 13.93 1.33 5.93
CA ARG A 42 15.15 1.78 5.24
C ARG A 42 14.86 2.30 3.82
N ARG A 43 13.82 1.77 3.19
CA ARG A 43 13.41 2.14 1.83
C ARG A 43 11.93 1.87 1.62
N ALA A 44 11.24 2.82 1.02
CA ALA A 44 9.88 2.68 0.52
C ALA A 44 9.85 3.17 -0.93
N GLN A 45 9.40 2.33 -1.86
CA GLN A 45 9.36 2.68 -3.28
C GLN A 45 8.28 1.89 -4.03
N LEU A 46 7.69 2.52 -5.05
CA LEU A 46 6.92 1.80 -6.07
C LEU A 46 7.85 0.95 -6.93
N VAL A 47 7.38 -0.20 -7.37
CA VAL A 47 8.12 -1.11 -8.25
C VAL A 47 7.25 -1.52 -9.43
N GLU A 48 7.85 -1.58 -10.62
CA GLU A 48 7.15 -1.94 -11.86
C GLU A 48 6.73 -3.42 -11.87
N GLU A 49 7.51 -4.30 -11.25
CA GLU A 49 7.13 -5.69 -11.00
C GLU A 49 7.69 -6.11 -9.64
N PRO A 50 7.01 -6.99 -8.89
CA PRO A 50 7.63 -7.72 -7.81
C PRO A 50 8.73 -8.59 -8.41
N SER A 51 9.95 -8.05 -8.48
CA SER A 51 11.12 -8.87 -8.75
C SER A 51 11.10 -10.05 -7.79
N ALA A 52 11.55 -11.23 -8.23
CA ALA A 52 11.74 -12.44 -7.43
C ALA A 52 12.74 -12.26 -6.26
N ARG A 53 12.50 -11.25 -5.43
CA ARG A 53 13.11 -10.99 -4.14
C ARG A 53 12.35 -11.86 -3.15
N ASP A 54 13.10 -12.59 -2.34
CA ASP A 54 12.60 -13.26 -1.15
C ASP A 54 12.06 -12.17 -0.20
N VAL A 55 10.81 -11.74 -0.42
CA VAL A 55 10.11 -10.81 0.46
C VAL A 55 9.65 -11.60 1.69
N GLY A 56 9.81 -11.01 2.88
CA GLY A 56 9.43 -11.69 4.11
C GLY A 56 7.92 -11.95 4.23
N PHE A 57 7.12 -11.12 3.56
CA PHE A 57 5.67 -11.18 3.44
C PHE A 57 5.21 -10.32 2.25
N GLU A 58 4.09 -10.70 1.63
CA GLU A 58 3.38 -9.88 0.65
C GLU A 58 1.92 -9.70 1.11
N LEU A 59 1.45 -8.45 1.11
CA LEU A 59 0.05 -8.10 1.37
C LEU A 59 -0.60 -7.67 0.07
N GLU A 60 -1.73 -8.28 -0.25
CA GLU A 60 -2.54 -7.97 -1.43
C GLU A 60 -3.98 -7.69 -0.99
N ALA A 61 -4.56 -6.59 -1.46
CA ALA A 61 -5.93 -6.24 -1.17
C ALA A 61 -6.51 -5.33 -2.26
N PRO A 62 -7.85 -5.29 -2.43
CA PRO A 62 -8.51 -4.29 -3.24
C PRO A 62 -8.21 -2.87 -2.75
N TYR A 63 -8.33 -1.89 -3.65
CA TYR A 63 -8.09 -0.47 -3.34
C TYR A 63 -8.91 0.02 -2.14
N GLU A 64 -10.19 -0.34 -2.07
CA GLU A 64 -11.08 0.06 -0.97
C GLU A 64 -10.57 -0.45 0.39
N THR A 65 -10.04 -1.67 0.46
CA THR A 65 -9.49 -2.23 1.70
C THR A 65 -8.22 -1.48 2.14
N TRP A 66 -7.37 -1.06 1.20
CA TRP A 66 -6.22 -0.21 1.52
C TRP A 66 -6.64 1.17 2.03
N LYS A 67 -7.71 1.72 1.47
CA LYS A 67 -8.28 2.98 1.93
C LYS A 67 -8.86 2.86 3.35
N ASP A 68 -9.60 1.80 3.64
CA ASP A 68 -10.13 1.54 4.98
C ASP A 68 -9.01 1.46 6.02
N LEU A 69 -7.87 0.83 5.67
CA LEU A 69 -6.68 0.78 6.52
C LEU A 69 -6.09 2.17 6.79
N LEU A 70 -5.99 3.01 5.77
CA LEU A 70 -5.54 4.41 5.92
C LEU A 70 -6.56 5.28 6.70
N GLU A 71 -7.82 4.87 6.75
CA GLU A 71 -8.86 5.49 7.58
C GLU A 71 -8.91 4.91 9.02
N GLY A 72 -8.02 3.96 9.34
CA GLY A 72 -7.82 3.42 10.68
C GLY A 72 -8.38 2.01 10.92
N ALA A 73 -8.68 1.24 9.87
CA ALA A 73 -9.02 -0.17 10.02
C ALA A 73 -7.82 -0.99 10.55
N ASP A 74 -8.11 -2.00 11.37
CA ASP A 74 -7.09 -2.86 11.96
C ASP A 74 -6.59 -3.88 10.93
N VAL A 75 -5.30 -3.78 10.58
CA VAL A 75 -4.65 -4.65 9.59
C VAL A 75 -4.71 -6.14 9.96
N ILE A 76 -4.64 -6.47 11.25
CA ILE A 76 -4.71 -7.86 11.72
C ILE A 76 -6.13 -8.39 11.53
N GLU A 77 -7.14 -7.59 11.87
CA GLU A 77 -8.54 -7.94 11.63
C GLU A 77 -8.80 -8.20 10.14
N SER A 78 -8.33 -7.31 9.26
CA SER A 78 -8.51 -7.45 7.80
C SER A 78 -7.81 -8.67 7.21
N VAL A 79 -6.64 -9.07 7.75
CA VAL A 79 -5.97 -10.31 7.36
C VAL A 79 -6.74 -11.54 7.89
N MET A 80 -7.25 -11.48 9.14
CA MET A 80 -8.01 -12.58 9.74
C MET A 80 -9.39 -12.79 9.09
N SER A 81 -10.00 -11.73 8.55
CA SER A 81 -11.28 -11.77 7.83
C SER A 81 -11.15 -12.21 6.37
N ASN A 82 -9.91 -12.40 5.86
CA ASN A 82 -9.58 -12.59 4.44
C ASN A 82 -9.95 -11.40 3.54
N GLU A 83 -10.08 -10.19 4.07
CA GLU A 83 -10.24 -8.97 3.26
C GLU A 83 -8.90 -8.53 2.65
N MET A 84 -7.80 -8.79 3.36
CA MET A 84 -6.44 -8.70 2.82
C MET A 84 -5.84 -10.10 2.69
N ALA A 85 -5.41 -10.43 1.48
CA ALA A 85 -4.61 -11.62 1.23
C ALA A 85 -3.18 -11.42 1.71
N LEU A 86 -2.63 -12.43 2.35
CA LEU A 86 -1.24 -12.49 2.78
C LEU A 86 -0.58 -13.66 2.06
N ASP A 87 0.34 -13.37 1.14
CA ASP A 87 1.22 -14.40 0.57
C ASP A 87 2.49 -14.51 1.42
N GLY A 88 2.74 -15.73 1.92
CA GLY A 88 3.71 -16.01 2.97
C GLY A 88 3.13 -16.90 4.09
N SER A 89 3.82 -16.96 5.23
CA SER A 89 3.35 -17.73 6.38
C SER A 89 2.46 -16.84 7.26
N VAL A 90 1.15 -17.11 7.29
CA VAL A 90 0.20 -16.48 8.24
C VAL A 90 0.73 -16.52 9.68
N THR A 91 1.41 -17.60 10.05
CA THR A 91 2.11 -17.75 11.34
C THR A 91 3.16 -16.66 11.58
N ARG A 92 3.88 -16.21 10.55
CA ARG A 92 4.85 -15.10 10.68
C ARG A 92 4.17 -13.76 10.92
N VAL A 93 3.08 -13.43 10.23
CA VAL A 93 2.37 -12.17 10.49
C VAL A 93 1.79 -12.14 11.89
N ILE A 94 1.26 -13.26 12.38
CA ILE A 94 0.83 -13.36 13.80
C ILE A 94 2.03 -13.17 14.75
N HIS A 95 3.20 -13.74 14.43
CA HIS A 95 4.42 -13.51 15.23
C HIS A 95 4.88 -12.05 15.22
N TYR A 96 4.58 -11.30 14.16
CA TYR A 96 4.92 -9.89 14.01
C TYR A 96 3.68 -8.99 14.08
N GLY A 97 2.61 -9.42 14.76
CA GLY A 97 1.32 -8.73 14.78
C GLY A 97 1.44 -7.29 15.27
N ASP A 98 2.23 -7.07 16.31
CA ASP A 98 2.51 -5.74 16.86
C ASP A 98 3.20 -4.81 15.83
N ALA A 99 4.09 -5.35 15.00
CA ALA A 99 4.75 -4.59 13.94
C ALA A 99 3.78 -4.26 12.80
N ALA A 100 2.88 -5.18 12.46
CA ALA A 100 1.82 -4.93 11.48
C ALA A 100 0.87 -3.84 11.97
N ALA A 101 0.39 -3.94 13.22
CA ALA A 101 -0.45 -2.92 13.85
C ALA A 101 0.22 -1.54 13.85
N ALA A 102 1.50 -1.46 14.27
CA ALA A 102 2.25 -0.20 14.26
C ALA A 102 2.40 0.39 12.84
N MET A 103 2.53 -0.44 11.80
CA MET A 103 2.54 0.05 10.41
C MET A 103 1.18 0.59 9.98
N GLY A 104 0.08 -0.07 10.38
CA GLY A 104 -1.28 0.41 10.15
C GLY A 104 -1.54 1.76 10.81
N ASP A 105 -1.16 1.91 12.08
CA ASP A 105 -1.27 3.16 12.82
C ASP A 105 -0.51 4.30 12.12
N VAL A 106 0.76 4.07 11.76
CA VAL A 106 1.59 5.07 11.05
C VAL A 106 1.00 5.41 9.67
N ALA A 107 0.43 4.43 8.98
CA ALA A 107 -0.22 4.64 7.70
C ALA A 107 -1.47 5.54 7.85
N GLY A 108 -2.29 5.31 8.88
CA GLY A 108 -3.46 6.13 9.19
C GLY A 108 -3.14 7.56 9.64
N GLU A 109 -1.93 7.82 10.15
CA GLU A 109 -1.46 9.17 10.47
C GLU A 109 -1.00 9.96 9.22
N THR A 110 -0.87 9.30 8.07
CA THR A 110 -0.42 9.96 6.84
C THR A 110 -1.55 10.78 6.23
N ASP A 111 -1.30 12.06 5.92
CA ASP A 111 -2.22 12.90 5.16
C ASP A 111 -2.43 12.31 3.75
N ALA A 112 -3.46 11.49 3.61
CA ALA A 112 -3.82 10.83 2.37
C ALA A 112 -4.95 11.60 1.64
N ARG A 113 -4.84 11.67 0.31
CA ARG A 113 -5.90 12.17 -0.56
C ARG A 113 -6.25 11.12 -1.60
N TYR A 114 -7.49 10.66 -1.57
CA TYR A 114 -8.03 9.71 -2.54
C TYR A 114 -8.55 10.47 -3.75
N LEU A 115 -8.06 10.11 -4.94
CA LEU A 115 -8.42 10.80 -6.18
C LEU A 115 -9.58 10.14 -6.92
N PHE A 116 -9.96 8.92 -6.53
CA PHE A 116 -11.03 8.11 -7.13
C PHE A 116 -11.73 7.29 -6.05
#